data_AF-A0A9E3FZX9-F1
#
_entry.id   AF-A0A9E3FZX9-F1
#
_cell.length_a   1.000
_cell.length_b   1.000
_cell.length_c   1.000
_cell.angle_alpha   90.00
_cell.angle_beta   90.00
_cell.angle_gamma   90.00
#
_symmetry.space_group_name_H-M   'P 1'
#
loop_
_entity.id
_entity.type
_entity.pdbx_description
1 polymer ?
#
loop_
_entity_poly.entity_id
_entity_poly.type
_entity_poly.pdbx_seq_one_letter_code
_entity_poly.pdbx_strand_id
1 'polypeptide(L)'
;MALVFQVDDQGHLHPQLRCDVCGGTIKNLSGGIALWDRRNETPGSVLEPSFHCGGCVEREGGAPPQSIPLDLFMVSLMNNIQLPPGVLESAGRNFSVSARA
;
A
#
# COMPACT_ATOMS: atom_id res chain seq x y z
N MET A 1 -6.52 -1.05 -7.40
CA MET A 1 -6.63 -0.28 -6.14
C MET A 1 -6.29 -1.22 -4.99
N ALA A 2 -5.07 -1.10 -4.45
CA ALA A 2 -4.48 -2.06 -3.51
C ALA A 2 -4.88 -1.85 -2.05
N LEU A 3 -5.34 -0.65 -1.69
CA LEU A 3 -5.77 -0.32 -0.34
C LEU A 3 -7.24 -0.67 -0.14
N VAL A 4 -7.53 -1.38 0.94
CA VAL A 4 -8.88 -1.65 1.45
C VAL A 4 -8.95 -1.17 2.89
N PHE A 5 -10.13 -0.78 3.36
CA PHE A 5 -10.31 -0.28 4.72
C PHE A 5 -11.14 -1.27 5.52
N GLN A 6 -10.61 -1.67 6.67
CA GLN A 6 -11.40 -2.38 7.66
C GLN A 6 -11.97 -1.36 8.64
N VAL A 7 -13.28 -1.38 8.84
CA VAL A 7 -13.94 -0.63 9.91
C VAL A 7 -13.91 -1.51 11.16
N ASP A 8 -13.38 -1.01 12.27
CA ASP A 8 -13.46 -1.72 13.55
C ASP A 8 -14.80 -1.48 14.26
N ASP A 9 -15.01 -2.16 15.39
CA ASP A 9 -16.25 -2.07 16.17
C ASP A 9 -16.51 -0.66 16.76
N GLN A 10 -15.49 0.20 16.76
CA GLN A 10 -15.57 1.60 17.20
C GLN A 10 -15.82 2.56 16.02
N GLY A 11 -15.90 2.04 14.79
CA GLY A 11 -16.08 2.84 13.58
C GLY A 11 -14.78 3.43 13.02
N HIS A 12 -13.61 3.07 13.54
CA HIS A 12 -12.34 3.56 13.01
C HIS A 12 -11.95 2.83 11.73
N LEU A 13 -11.39 3.58 10.77
CA LEU A 13 -10.89 3.05 9.51
C LEU A 13 -9.42 2.63 9.65
N HIS A 14 -9.16 1.34 9.45
CA HIS A 14 -7.82 0.78 9.40
C HIS A 14 -7.45 0.44 7.95
N PRO A 15 -6.49 1.13 7.33
CA PRO A 15 -6.03 0.79 6.00
C PRO A 15 -5.32 -0.57 6.02
N GLN A 16 -5.63 -1.39 5.04
CA GLN A 16 -5.10 -2.72 4.82
C GLN A 16 -4.69 -2.84 3.36
N LEU A 17 -3.71 -3.70 3.07
CA LEU A 17 -3.40 -4.05 1.70
C LEU A 17 -4.19 -5.28 1.26
N ARG A 18 -4.59 -5.27 -0.01
CA ARG A 18 -5.15 -6.42 -0.70
C ARG A 18 -4.04 -7.18 -1.41
N CYS A 19 -4.07 -8.50 -1.32
CA CYS A 19 -3.25 -9.38 -2.13
C CYS A 19 -3.84 -9.43 -3.55
N ASP A 20 -3.05 -9.07 -4.55
CA ASP A 20 -3.48 -9.05 -5.95
C ASP A 20 -3.63 -10.45 -6.56
N VAL A 21 -3.09 -11.48 -5.89
CA VAL A 21 -3.20 -12.89 -6.33
C VAL A 21 -4.49 -13.54 -5.79
N CYS A 22 -4.69 -13.53 -4.47
CA CYS A 22 -5.84 -14.23 -3.85
C CYS A 22 -7.00 -13.32 -3.51
N GLY A 23 -6.85 -12.00 -3.66
CA GLY A 23 -7.87 -11.01 -3.34
C GLY A 23 -8.11 -10.77 -1.84
N GLY A 24 -7.47 -11.55 -0.95
CA GLY A 24 -7.59 -11.41 0.51
C GLY A 24 -6.77 -10.26 1.08
N THR A 25 -6.96 -9.95 2.37
CA THR A 25 -6.19 -8.90 3.05
C THR A 25 -4.82 -9.41 3.52
N ILE A 26 -3.80 -8.59 3.37
CA ILE A 26 -2.44 -8.87 3.84
C ILE A 26 -2.32 -8.44 5.30
N LYS A 27 -2.46 -9.39 6.22
CA LYS A 27 -2.40 -9.14 7.67
C LYS A 27 -0.97 -9.03 8.23
N ASN A 28 -0.02 -9.71 7.59
CA ASN A 28 1.39 -9.70 8.00
C ASN A 28 2.23 -9.14 6.86
N LEU A 29 2.76 -7.93 7.06
CA LEU A 29 3.57 -7.25 6.05
C LEU A 29 4.94 -7.92 5.87
N SER A 30 5.58 -8.43 6.93
CA SER A 30 6.91 -9.04 6.84
C SER A 30 6.95 -10.35 6.07
N GLY A 31 5.80 -10.99 5.85
CA GLY A 31 5.69 -12.16 4.98
C GLY A 31 5.27 -11.84 3.54
N GLY A 32 4.84 -10.61 3.26
CA GLY A 32 4.38 -10.20 1.94
C GLY A 32 5.50 -9.63 1.08
N ILE A 33 5.22 -9.49 -0.20
CA ILE A 33 6.09 -8.81 -1.16
C ILE A 33 5.34 -7.75 -1.94
N ALA A 34 6.07 -6.72 -2.36
CA ALA A 34 5.68 -5.79 -3.40
C ALA A 34 6.46 -6.12 -4.68
N LEU A 35 5.75 -6.23 -5.80
CA LEU A 35 6.33 -6.26 -7.14
C LEU A 35 6.29 -4.86 -7.71
N TRP A 36 7.48 -4.35 -8.02
CA TRP A 36 7.68 -3.05 -8.63
C TRP A 36 8.71 -3.23 -9.75
N ASP A 37 8.25 -3.40 -10.98
CA ASP A 37 9.14 -3.56 -12.13
C ASP A 37 9.77 -2.21 -12.50
N ARG A 38 11.04 -2.05 -12.15
CA ARG A 38 11.82 -0.84 -12.42
C ARG A 38 12.58 -0.86 -13.74
N ARG A 39 12.53 -1.97 -14.50
CA ARG A 39 13.44 -2.18 -15.64
C ARG A 39 13.15 -1.29 -16.84
N ASN A 40 11.93 -0.75 -16.94
CA ASN A 40 11.47 0.10 -18.04
C ASN A 40 11.00 1.49 -17.57
N GLU A 41 11.50 1.97 -16.44
CA GLU A 41 11.14 3.30 -15.95
C GLU A 41 11.66 4.38 -16.89
N THR A 42 10.75 5.19 -17.45
CA THR A 42 11.08 6.44 -18.14
C THR A 42 10.72 7.63 -17.27
N PRO A 43 11.43 8.77 -17.35
CA PRO A 43 11.08 9.96 -16.59
C PRO A 43 9.60 10.35 -16.80
N GLY A 44 8.85 10.50 -15.71
CA GLY A 44 7.41 10.81 -15.75
C GLY A 44 6.47 9.60 -15.81
N SER A 45 7.00 8.36 -15.81
CA SER A 45 6.17 7.15 -15.73
C SER A 45 5.42 7.07 -14.41
N VAL A 46 4.15 6.63 -14.45
CA VAL A 46 3.39 6.21 -13.27
C VAL A 46 3.63 4.72 -13.06
N LEU A 47 4.01 4.34 -11.85
CA LEU A 47 4.31 2.95 -11.50
C LEU A 47 3.28 2.47 -10.49
N GLU A 48 2.61 1.38 -10.83
CA GLU A 48 1.62 0.74 -9.98
C GLU A 48 2.21 -0.56 -9.40
N PRO A 49 2.51 -0.60 -8.10
CA PRO A 49 3.01 -1.82 -7.46
C PRO A 49 1.89 -2.85 -7.33
N SER A 50 2.25 -4.13 -7.45
CA SER A 50 1.40 -5.28 -7.10
C SER A 50 1.84 -5.87 -5.76
N PHE A 51 0.91 -6.33 -4.94
CA PHE A 51 1.18 -6.84 -3.59
C PHE A 51 0.75 -8.29 -3.43
N HIS A 52 1.66 -9.15 -3.00
CA HIS A 52 1.39 -10.57 -2.80
C HIS A 52 1.57 -10.92 -1.32
N CYS A 53 0.63 -11.67 -0.74
CA CYS A 53 0.75 -12.15 0.64
C CYS A 53 1.70 -13.35 0.74
N GLY A 54 2.28 -13.58 1.92
CA GLY A 54 3.22 -14.69 2.14
C GLY A 54 2.67 -16.07 1.76
N GLY A 55 1.39 -16.34 2.04
CA GLY A 55 0.77 -17.62 1.65
C GLY A 55 0.66 -17.81 0.13
N CYS A 56 0.58 -16.75 -0.66
CA CYS A 56 0.66 -16.84 -2.13
C CYS A 56 2.10 -17.02 -2.60
N VAL A 57 3.04 -16.28 -2.00
CA VAL A 57 4.48 -16.39 -2.31
C VAL A 57 4.98 -17.80 -2.05
N GLU A 58 4.64 -18.40 -0.90
CA GLU A 58 5.01 -19.78 -0.57
C GLU A 58 4.41 -20.78 -1.55
N ARG A 59 3.13 -20.61 -1.92
CA ARG A 59 2.44 -21.48 -2.88
C ARG A 59 3.06 -21.45 -4.28
N GLU A 60 3.56 -20.29 -4.69
CA GLU A 60 4.23 -20.08 -5.98
C GLU A 60 5.70 -20.56 -5.99
N GLY A 61 6.21 -21.07 -4.85
CA GLY A 61 7.57 -21.58 -4.74
C GLY A 61 8.60 -20.51 -4.36
N GLY A 62 8.15 -19.37 -3.84
CA GLY A 62 9.01 -18.29 -3.35
C GLY A 62 8.79 -16.97 -4.08
N ALA A 63 9.55 -15.96 -3.64
CA ALA A 63 9.40 -14.60 -4.14
C ALA A 63 10.07 -14.45 -5.53
N PRO A 64 9.42 -13.79 -6.50
CA PRO A 64 10.05 -13.49 -7.79
C PRO A 64 11.33 -12.65 -7.63
N PRO A 65 12.31 -12.74 -8.54
CA PRO A 65 13.60 -12.04 -8.42
C PRO A 65 13.52 -10.50 -8.33
N GLN A 66 12.39 -9.91 -8.72
CA GLN A 66 12.16 -8.45 -8.75
C GLN A 66 11.28 -7.96 -7.60
N SER A 67 11.05 -8.81 -6.62
CA SER A 67 10.22 -8.49 -5.48
C SER A 67 11.01 -7.76 -4.40
N ILE A 68 10.32 -6.91 -3.66
CA ILE A 68 10.82 -6.25 -2.47
C ILE A 68 9.96 -6.72 -1.31
N PRO A 69 10.54 -7.07 -0.15
CA PRO A 69 9.77 -7.32 1.07
C PRO A 69 8.82 -6.15 1.35
N LEU A 70 7.58 -6.47 1.71
CA LEU A 70 6.53 -5.46 1.77
C LEU A 70 6.75 -4.44 2.91
N ASP A 71 7.38 -4.85 4.01
CA ASP A 71 7.82 -3.95 5.08
C ASP A 71 8.87 -2.94 4.58
N LEU A 72 9.88 -3.40 3.83
CA LEU A 72 10.88 -2.54 3.22
C LEU A 72 10.26 -1.59 2.18
N PHE A 73 9.29 -2.08 1.40
CA PHE A 73 8.52 -1.25 0.48
C PHE A 73 7.80 -0.11 1.22
N MET A 74 7.16 -0.40 2.36
CA MET A 74 6.47 0.61 3.16
C MET A 74 7.43 1.65 3.74
N VAL A 75 8.60 1.23 4.22
CA VAL A 75 9.65 2.15 4.67
C VAL A 75 10.10 3.06 3.53
N SER A 76 10.32 2.49 2.33
CA SER A 76 10.66 3.27 1.14
C SER A 76 9.58 4.28 0.79
N LEU A 77 8.30 3.88 0.83
CA LEU A 77 7.17 4.76 0.57
C LEU A 77 7.15 5.93 1.57
N MET A 78 7.21 5.66 2.88
CA MET A 78 7.17 6.71 3.92
C MET A 78 8.30 7.73 3.77
N ASN A 79 9.49 7.30 3.35
CA ASN A 79 10.63 8.18 3.15
C ASN A 79 10.57 9.02 1.86
N ASN A 80 9.74 8.63 0.89
CA ASN A 80 9.67 9.26 -0.43
C ASN A 80 8.32 9.92 -0.72
N ILE A 81 7.36 9.82 0.19
CA ILE A 81 6.11 10.57 0.11
C ILE A 81 6.45 12.06 0.18
N GLN A 82 6.25 12.76 -0.94
CA GLN A 82 6.26 14.21 -1.00
C GLN A 82 4.81 14.69 -0.99
N LEU A 83 4.33 15.11 0.18
CA LEU A 83 3.07 15.83 0.28
C LEU A 83 3.37 17.33 0.15
N PRO A 84 2.87 18.02 -0.88
CA PRO A 84 2.94 19.48 -0.91
C PRO A 84 2.30 20.05 0.37
N PRO A 85 2.90 21.05 1.03
CA PRO A 85 2.40 21.57 2.30
C PRO A 85 0.90 21.93 2.30
N GLY A 86 0.41 22.48 1.18
CA GLY A 86 -1.01 22.83 1.03
C GLY A 86 -1.97 21.64 0.95
N VAL A 87 -1.51 20.42 0.65
CA VAL A 87 -2.36 19.22 0.56
C VAL A 87 -2.80 18.76 1.95
N LEU A 88 -1.89 18.77 2.93
CA LEU A 88 -2.21 18.42 4.32
C LEU A 88 -3.16 19.43 4.96
N GLU A 89 -2.93 20.72 4.74
CA GLU A 89 -3.84 21.77 5.23
C GLU A 89 -5.23 21.69 4.60
N SER A 90 -5.30 21.40 3.30
CA SER A 90 -6.57 21.23 2.59
C SER A 90 -7.32 19.98 3.04
N ALA A 91 -6.60 18.87 3.26
CA ALA A 91 -7.17 17.67 3.86
C ALA A 91 -7.74 17.95 5.26
N GLY A 92 -6.98 18.64 6.13
CA GLY A 92 -7.44 19.02 7.48
C GLY A 92 -8.68 19.91 7.48
N ARG A 93 -8.75 20.89 6.57
CA ARG A 93 -9.96 21.72 6.38
C ARG A 93 -11.17 20.89 5.97
N ASN A 94 -11.02 19.92 5.07
CA ASN A 94 -12.12 19.06 4.64
C ASN A 94 -12.61 18.10 5.76
N PHE A 95 -11.70 17.58 6.58
CA PHE A 95 -12.08 16.74 7.73
C PHE A 95 -12.84 17.51 8.81
N SER A 96 -12.43 18.74 9.12
CA SER A 96 -13.09 19.58 10.14
C SER A 96 -14.49 20.08 9.73
N VAL A 97 -14.76 20.21 8.43
CA VAL A 97 -16.10 20.55 7.91
C VAL A 97 -17.03 19.33 7.97
N SER A 98 -16.51 18.12 7.74
CA SER A 98 -17.30 16.89 7.80
C SER A 98 -17.70 16.46 9.21
N ALA A 99 -16.98 16.89 10.26
CA ALA A 99 -17.28 16.57 11.65
C ALA A 99 -18.35 17.48 12.31
N ARG A 100 -18.90 18.44 11.57
CA ARG A 100 -19.93 19.39 12.05
C ARG A 100 -21.28 19.26 11.33
N ALA A 101 -21.45 18.25 10.49
CA ALA A 101 -22.70 17.96 9.76
C ALA A 101 -23.45 16.80 10.41
#